data_AF-A0A8T2AWY5-F1
#
_entry.id   AF-A0A8T2AWY5-F1
#
_cell.length_a   1.000
_cell.length_b   1.000
_cell.length_c   1.000
_cell.angle_alpha   90.00
_cell.angle_beta   90.00
_cell.angle_gamma   90.00
#
_symmetry.space_group_name_H-M   'P 1'
#
loop_
_entity.id
_entity.type
_entity.pdbx_description
1 polymer ?
#
loop_
_entity_poly.entity_id
_entity_poly.type
_entity_poly.pdbx_seq_one_letter_code
_entity_poly.pdbx_strand_id
1 'polypeptide(L)'
;MKRKRCEMEETTKKKKMTEIGSAIEELSVLSIAKTTIVTTEKEATNIINLPLKPLLSFCNIIVQVLDKIGPTMAVLRHDIDQNIQRLEKMWESDPLVYSNLVEILRMEAKEGSSRKPKSCSRAAFWLTRYISILVHIN
;
A
#
# COMPACT_ATOMS: atom_id res chain seq x y z
N MET A 1 -51.95 -17.27 14.44
CA MET A 1 -50.57 -17.70 14.77
C MET A 1 -49.49 -17.13 13.82
N LYS A 2 -49.59 -15.88 13.34
CA LYS A 2 -48.57 -15.27 12.44
C LYS A 2 -47.76 -14.11 13.05
N ARG A 3 -48.10 -13.65 14.27
CA ARG A 3 -47.42 -12.51 14.92
C ARG A 3 -46.08 -12.86 15.58
N LYS A 4 -45.93 -14.08 16.11
CA LYS A 4 -44.69 -14.49 16.82
C LYS A 4 -43.48 -14.77 15.92
N ARG A 5 -43.64 -14.88 14.59
CA ARG A 5 -42.52 -15.16 13.66
C ARG A 5 -41.80 -13.89 13.21
N CYS A 6 -42.49 -12.76 13.09
CA CYS A 6 -41.89 -11.48 12.70
C CYS A 6 -41.05 -10.85 13.82
N GLU A 7 -41.46 -10.99 15.09
CA GLU A 7 -40.75 -10.40 16.24
C GLU A 7 -39.36 -11.04 16.46
N MET A 8 -39.20 -12.33 16.13
CA MET A 8 -37.93 -13.04 16.27
C MET A 8 -36.91 -12.63 15.20
N GLU A 9 -37.37 -12.19 14.02
CA GLU A 9 -36.51 -11.79 12.91
C GLU A 9 -36.00 -10.34 13.06
N GLU A 10 -36.86 -9.44 13.56
CA GLU A 10 -36.51 -8.05 13.87
C GLU A 10 -35.51 -7.93 15.04
N THR A 11 -35.65 -8.77 16.06
CA THR A 11 -34.71 -8.81 17.20
C THR A 11 -33.32 -9.30 16.79
N THR A 12 -33.22 -10.29 15.88
CA THR A 12 -31.92 -10.71 15.30
C THR A 12 -31.30 -9.67 14.37
N LYS A 13 -32.08 -8.93 13.59
CA LYS A 13 -31.55 -7.83 12.75
C LYS A 13 -31.04 -6.67 13.60
N LYS A 14 -31.76 -6.30 14.66
CA LYS A 14 -31.36 -5.23 15.58
C LYS A 14 -30.07 -5.58 16.33
N LYS A 15 -29.89 -6.84 16.73
CA LYS A 15 -28.67 -7.33 17.39
C LYS A 15 -27.44 -7.34 16.45
N LYS A 16 -27.61 -7.72 15.18
CA LYS A 16 -26.53 -7.64 14.17
C LYS A 16 -26.12 -6.20 13.86
N MET A 17 -27.06 -5.26 13.89
CA MET A 17 -26.77 -3.84 13.65
C MET A 17 -25.98 -3.20 14.79
N THR A 18 -26.16 -3.67 16.03
CA THR A 18 -25.39 -3.20 17.20
C THR A 18 -23.95 -3.75 17.24
N GLU A 19 -23.72 -4.98 16.77
CA GLU A 19 -22.37 -5.56 16.72
C GLU A 19 -21.50 -4.90 15.64
N ILE A 20 -22.09 -4.57 14.49
CA ILE A 20 -21.40 -3.82 13.42
C ILE A 20 -21.08 -2.39 13.89
N GLY A 21 -22.01 -1.73 14.61
CA GLY A 21 -21.76 -0.41 15.21
C GLY A 21 -20.60 -0.42 16.20
N SER A 22 -20.49 -1.46 17.03
CA SER A 22 -19.40 -1.62 18.00
C SER A 22 -18.03 -1.85 17.35
N ALA A 23 -17.95 -2.63 16.27
CA ALA A 23 -16.70 -2.82 15.53
C ALA A 23 -16.26 -1.54 14.77
N ILE A 24 -17.22 -0.73 14.32
CA ILE A 24 -16.95 0.57 13.69
C ILE A 24 -16.41 1.57 14.72
N GLU A 25 -16.90 1.54 15.96
CA GLU A 25 -16.43 2.41 17.02
C GLU A 25 -15.00 2.05 17.49
N GLU A 26 -14.68 0.76 17.60
CA GLU A 26 -13.32 0.27 17.88
C GLU A 26 -12.31 0.66 16.77
N LEU A 27 -12.70 0.57 15.49
CA LEU A 27 -11.89 1.07 14.36
C LEU A 27 -11.75 2.59 14.36
N SER A 28 -12.78 3.32 14.81
CA SER A 28 -12.78 4.78 14.91
C SER A 28 -11.76 5.25 15.96
N VAL A 29 -11.71 4.59 17.13
CA VAL A 29 -10.73 4.91 18.18
C VAL A 29 -9.29 4.64 17.74
N LEU A 30 -9.03 3.55 17.00
CA LEU A 30 -7.71 3.28 16.40
C LEU A 30 -7.30 4.33 15.34
N SER A 31 -8.27 4.93 14.64
CA SER A 31 -8.02 6.02 13.68
C SER A 31 -7.69 7.34 14.37
N ILE A 32 -8.36 7.64 15.48
CA ILE A 32 -8.12 8.87 16.26
C ILE A 32 -6.79 8.78 17.00
N ALA A 33 -6.44 7.62 17.59
CA ALA A 33 -5.16 7.44 18.29
C ALA A 33 -3.93 7.56 17.37
N LYS A 34 -4.05 7.23 16.07
CA LYS A 34 -3.00 7.49 15.07
C LYS A 34 -2.91 8.96 14.64
N THR A 35 -3.96 9.74 14.86
CA THR A 35 -4.10 11.11 14.33
C THR A 35 -3.70 12.18 15.34
N THR A 36 -3.82 11.93 16.65
CA THR A 36 -3.56 12.96 17.69
C THR A 36 -2.10 13.39 17.83
N ILE A 37 -1.12 12.67 17.24
CA ILE A 37 0.30 13.05 17.39
C ILE A 37 0.73 14.18 16.44
N VAL A 38 -0.04 14.50 15.39
CA VAL A 38 0.42 15.50 14.40
C VAL A 38 -0.74 16.32 13.84
N THR A 39 -1.14 17.39 14.54
CA THR A 39 -1.83 18.52 13.88
C THR A 39 -1.54 19.85 14.57
N THR A 40 -0.54 20.57 14.06
CA THR A 40 -0.63 22.02 13.88
C THR A 40 -0.43 22.32 12.39
N GLU A 41 -1.54 22.69 11.75
CA GLU A 41 -1.68 23.58 10.59
C GLU A 41 -0.83 23.31 9.32
N LYS A 42 -1.39 22.55 8.37
CA LYS A 42 -1.66 23.02 6.99
C LYS A 42 -2.15 21.86 6.11
N GLU A 43 -3.20 22.19 5.37
CA GLU A 43 -3.81 21.44 4.27
C GLU A 43 -2.79 20.74 3.36
N ALA A 44 -2.66 19.42 3.48
CA ALA A 44 -2.16 18.52 2.44
C ALA A 44 -2.55 17.10 2.84
N THR A 45 -3.25 16.41 1.93
CA THR A 45 -3.30 14.95 1.73
C THR A 45 -2.74 14.11 2.88
N ASN A 46 -3.48 13.14 3.41
CA ASN A 46 -2.92 11.99 4.15
C ASN A 46 -1.72 11.41 3.35
N ILE A 47 -0.50 11.93 3.57
CA ILE A 47 0.68 11.48 2.87
C ILE A 47 1.04 10.20 3.58
N ILE A 48 0.60 9.08 3.01
CA ILE A 48 1.07 7.76 3.38
C ILE A 48 2.60 7.83 3.31
N ASN A 49 3.25 7.89 4.47
CA ASN A 49 4.70 7.82 4.54
C ASN A 49 5.04 6.38 4.16
N LEU A 50 5.56 6.19 2.94
CA LEU A 50 6.00 4.89 2.45
C LEU A 50 7.53 4.90 2.38
N PRO A 51 8.21 4.46 3.46
CA PRO A 51 9.66 4.37 3.49
C PRO A 51 10.15 3.50 2.35
N LEU A 52 11.06 4.05 1.56
CA LEU A 52 11.51 3.39 0.35
C LEU A 52 12.31 2.12 0.65
N LYS A 53 13.24 2.17 1.60
CA LYS A 53 14.11 1.02 1.92
C LYS A 53 13.32 -0.23 2.40
N PRO A 54 12.35 -0.13 3.32
CA PRO A 54 11.48 -1.25 3.67
C PRO A 54 10.71 -1.82 2.47
N LEU A 55 10.17 -0.96 1.59
CA LEU A 55 9.46 -1.41 0.38
C LEU A 55 10.40 -2.20 -0.54
N LEU A 56 11.60 -1.70 -0.81
CA LEU A 56 12.57 -2.36 -1.67
C LEU A 56 13.09 -3.66 -1.05
N SER A 57 13.30 -3.68 0.27
CA SER A 57 13.64 -4.90 1.01
C SER A 57 12.57 -5.98 0.85
N PHE A 58 11.29 -5.61 0.94
CA PHE A 58 10.18 -6.53 0.67
C PHE A 58 10.20 -7.04 -0.79
N CYS A 59 10.45 -6.16 -1.76
CA CYS A 59 10.58 -6.56 -3.15
C CYS A 59 11.75 -7.54 -3.39
N ASN A 60 12.85 -7.40 -2.65
CA ASN A 60 13.97 -8.36 -2.70
C ASN A 60 13.59 -9.74 -2.15
N ILE A 61 12.70 -9.81 -1.14
CA ILE A 61 12.15 -11.10 -0.68
C ILE A 61 11.33 -11.75 -1.79
N ILE A 62 10.53 -10.98 -2.53
CA ILE A 62 9.77 -11.49 -3.69
C ILE A 62 10.73 -12.09 -4.72
N VAL A 63 11.82 -11.39 -5.05
CA VAL A 63 12.84 -11.91 -5.98
C VAL A 63 13.40 -13.25 -5.50
N GLN A 64 13.72 -13.38 -4.21
CA GLN A 64 14.20 -14.65 -3.64
C GLN A 64 13.17 -15.78 -3.74
N VAL A 65 11.88 -15.48 -3.55
CA VAL A 65 10.81 -16.46 -3.76
C VAL A 65 10.74 -16.89 -5.22
N LEU A 66 10.85 -15.94 -6.17
CA LEU A 66 10.88 -16.26 -7.60
C LEU A 66 12.09 -17.12 -7.98
N ASP A 67 13.25 -16.87 -7.37
CA ASP A 67 14.46 -17.70 -7.56
C ASP A 67 14.24 -19.15 -7.10
N LYS A 68 13.37 -19.39 -6.11
CA LYS A 68 12.98 -20.75 -5.68
C LYS A 68 12.01 -21.45 -6.62
N ILE A 69 11.18 -20.70 -7.35
CA ILE A 69 10.28 -21.27 -8.38
C ILE A 69 11.10 -21.73 -9.59
N GLY A 70 12.16 -20.99 -9.93
CA GLY A 70 13.12 -21.37 -10.96
C GLY A 70 12.94 -20.65 -12.30
N PRO A 71 13.49 -21.20 -13.41
CA PRO A 71 13.67 -20.47 -14.68
C PRO A 71 12.38 -19.94 -15.32
N THR A 72 11.23 -20.56 -15.06
CA THR A 72 9.92 -20.12 -15.56
C THR A 72 9.59 -18.69 -15.11
N MET A 73 10.10 -18.26 -13.96
CA MET A 73 9.86 -16.92 -13.42
C MET A 73 10.97 -15.90 -13.78
N ALA A 74 11.98 -16.29 -14.58
CA ALA A 74 13.15 -15.46 -14.85
C ALA A 74 12.81 -14.09 -15.45
N VAL A 75 11.80 -14.02 -16.34
CA VAL A 75 11.34 -12.76 -16.94
C VAL A 75 10.74 -11.82 -15.89
N LEU A 76 9.84 -12.35 -15.04
CA LEU A 76 9.23 -11.56 -13.96
C LEU A 76 10.28 -11.11 -12.94
N ARG A 77 11.18 -12.02 -12.57
CA ARG A 77 12.30 -11.75 -11.66
C ARG A 77 13.18 -10.61 -12.20
N HIS A 78 13.54 -10.66 -13.49
CA HIS A 78 14.32 -9.60 -14.13
C HIS A 78 13.58 -8.26 -14.13
N ASP A 79 12.27 -8.24 -14.42
CA ASP A 79 11.50 -7.00 -14.44
C ASP A 79 11.43 -6.34 -13.04
N ILE A 80 11.16 -7.13 -12.00
CA ILE A 80 11.15 -6.65 -10.60
C ILE A 80 12.52 -6.09 -10.22
N ASP A 81 13.59 -6.83 -10.51
CA ASP A 81 14.97 -6.43 -10.21
C ASP A 81 15.33 -5.09 -10.90
N GLN A 82 14.96 -4.92 -12.17
CA GLN A 82 15.16 -3.66 -12.90
C GLN A 82 14.36 -2.50 -12.32
N ASN A 83 13.16 -2.75 -11.80
CA ASN A 83 12.35 -1.72 -11.13
C ASN A 83 12.91 -1.33 -9.75
N ILE A 84 13.43 -2.30 -8.98
CA ILE A 84 14.14 -2.06 -7.71
C ILE A 84 15.37 -1.18 -7.96
N GLN A 85 16.26 -1.60 -8.86
CA GLN A 85 17.49 -0.87 -9.18
C GLN A 85 17.22 0.57 -9.63
N ARG A 86 16.10 0.80 -10.33
CA ARG A 86 15.72 2.14 -10.78
C ARG A 86 15.39 3.05 -9.60
N LEU A 87 14.65 2.57 -8.62
CA LEU A 87 14.33 3.34 -7.41
C LEU A 87 15.55 3.48 -6.48
N GLU A 88 16.42 2.47 -6.41
CA GLU A 88 17.67 2.55 -5.65
C GLU A 88 18.61 3.63 -6.20
N LYS A 89 18.78 3.71 -7.52
CA LYS A 89 19.59 4.77 -8.14
C LYS A 89 19.06 6.18 -7.82
N MET A 90 17.74 6.33 -7.75
CA MET A 90 17.13 7.60 -7.34
C MET A 90 17.45 7.90 -5.89
N TRP A 91 17.29 6.90 -5.01
CA TRP A 91 17.63 7.04 -3.59
C TRP A 91 19.11 7.36 -3.36
N GLU A 92 20.03 6.71 -4.09
CA GLU A 92 21.47 6.93 -3.99
C GLU A 92 21.89 8.34 -4.41
N SER A 93 21.12 9.00 -5.27
CA SER A 93 21.43 10.37 -5.70
C SER A 93 21.24 11.41 -4.59
N ASP A 94 20.23 11.22 -3.73
CA ASP A 94 20.02 12.02 -2.51
C ASP A 94 19.19 11.20 -1.49
N PRO A 95 19.85 10.47 -0.58
CA PRO A 95 19.16 9.60 0.38
C PRO A 95 18.25 10.35 1.37
N LEU A 96 18.53 11.63 1.62
CA LEU A 96 17.75 12.44 2.56
C LEU A 96 16.42 12.85 1.92
N VAL A 97 16.49 13.33 0.68
CA VAL A 97 15.31 13.77 -0.10
C VAL A 97 14.47 12.58 -0.55
N TYR A 98 15.09 11.50 -1.03
CA TYR A 98 14.40 10.38 -1.65
C TYR A 98 14.17 9.19 -0.71
N SER A 99 14.20 9.42 0.61
CA SER A 99 13.92 8.41 1.64
C SER A 99 12.49 7.84 1.59
N ASN A 100 11.57 8.58 0.98
CA ASN A 100 10.16 8.25 0.84
C ASN A 100 9.76 8.18 -0.65
N LEU A 101 8.96 7.17 -0.99
CA LEU A 101 8.51 6.96 -2.37
C LEU A 101 7.71 8.15 -2.92
N VAL A 102 6.87 8.79 -2.11
CA VAL A 102 6.06 9.95 -2.48
C VAL A 102 6.93 11.12 -2.93
N GLU A 103 8.09 11.34 -2.32
CA GLU A 103 9.00 12.42 -2.72
C GLU A 103 9.62 12.15 -4.10
N ILE A 104 9.97 10.91 -4.38
CA ILE A 104 10.41 10.48 -5.73
C ILE A 104 9.30 10.76 -6.75
N LEU A 105 8.07 10.33 -6.47
CA LEU A 105 6.94 10.51 -7.39
C LEU A 105 6.60 11.99 -7.60
N ARG A 106 6.66 12.80 -6.55
CA ARG A 106 6.40 14.23 -6.62
C ARG A 106 7.47 14.95 -7.45
N MET A 107 8.74 14.61 -7.24
CA MET A 107 9.84 15.16 -8.04
C MET A 107 9.64 14.82 -9.52
N GLU A 108 9.36 13.56 -9.83
CA GLU A 108 9.22 13.10 -11.22
C GLU A 108 7.97 13.67 -11.91
N ALA A 109 6.91 13.94 -11.14
CA ALA A 109 5.74 14.68 -11.61
C ALA A 109 6.09 16.14 -11.93
N LYS A 110 6.88 16.81 -11.08
CA LYS A 110 7.35 18.19 -11.30
C LYS A 110 8.24 18.31 -12.53
N GLU A 111 9.12 17.34 -12.77
CA GLU A 111 9.99 17.28 -13.95
C GLU A 111 9.24 16.88 -15.24
N GLY A 112 7.99 16.42 -15.15
CA GLY A 112 7.24 15.89 -16.28
C GLY A 112 7.80 14.57 -16.83
N SER A 113 8.66 13.88 -16.08
CA SER A 113 9.32 12.63 -16.46
C SER A 113 8.52 11.38 -16.09
N SER A 114 7.44 11.52 -15.31
CA SER A 114 6.63 10.40 -14.76
C SER A 114 6.07 9.42 -15.81
N ARG A 115 5.79 9.89 -17.03
CA ARG A 115 5.23 9.07 -18.12
C ARG A 115 6.29 8.36 -18.97
N LYS A 116 7.58 8.71 -18.81
CA LYS A 116 8.68 8.12 -19.61
C LYS A 116 8.74 6.60 -19.36
N PRO A 117 9.08 5.77 -20.37
CA PRO A 117 9.10 4.31 -20.21
C PRO A 117 9.94 3.78 -19.05
N LYS A 118 11.02 4.47 -18.74
CA LYS A 118 11.98 4.14 -17.67
C LYS A 118 11.84 5.08 -16.47
N SER A 119 10.62 5.53 -16.16
CA SER A 119 10.33 6.41 -15.01
C SER A 119 10.31 5.65 -13.68
N CYS A 120 10.65 6.33 -12.59
CA CYS A 120 10.50 5.83 -11.23
C CYS A 120 9.02 5.60 -10.87
N SER A 121 8.12 6.41 -11.43
CA SER A 121 6.67 6.32 -11.26
C SER A 121 6.12 5.03 -11.85
N ARG A 122 6.60 4.62 -13.03
CA ARG A 122 6.25 3.33 -13.62
C ARG A 122 6.85 2.18 -12.83
N ALA A 123 8.10 2.30 -12.38
CA ALA A 123 8.72 1.27 -11.53
C ALA A 123 7.91 1.06 -10.24
N ALA A 124 7.57 2.13 -9.54
CA ALA A 124 6.73 2.11 -8.34
C ALA A 124 5.35 1.48 -8.59
N PHE A 125 4.71 1.84 -9.71
CA PHE A 125 3.43 1.25 -10.12
C PHE A 125 3.54 -0.27 -10.32
N TRP A 126 4.54 -0.74 -11.06
CA TRP A 126 4.72 -2.17 -11.32
C TRP A 126 5.04 -2.95 -10.05
N LEU A 127 5.94 -2.44 -9.20
CA LEU A 127 6.20 -3.05 -7.88
C LEU A 127 4.93 -3.17 -7.05
N THR A 128 4.10 -2.13 -7.01
CA THR A 128 2.82 -2.16 -6.29
C THR A 128 1.87 -3.22 -6.87
N ARG A 129 1.85 -3.40 -8.20
CA ARG A 129 1.07 -4.44 -8.86
C ARG A 129 1.57 -5.85 -8.50
N TYR A 130 2.87 -6.08 -8.44
CA TYR A 130 3.42 -7.37 -8.04
C TYR A 130 3.06 -7.71 -6.59
N ILE A 131 3.22 -6.74 -5.69
CA ILE A 131 2.83 -6.90 -4.27
C ILE A 131 1.33 -7.20 -4.17
N SER A 132 0.50 -6.46 -4.90
CA SER A 132 -0.95 -6.68 -4.93
C SER A 132 -1.30 -8.09 -5.41
N ILE A 133 -0.70 -8.56 -6.50
CA ILE A 133 -0.93 -9.91 -7.02
C ILE A 133 -0.58 -10.96 -5.96
N LEU A 134 0.56 -10.83 -5.28
CA LEU A 134 0.98 -11.77 -4.23
C LEU A 134 0.02 -11.79 -3.04
N VAL A 135 -0.50 -10.64 -2.63
CA VAL A 135 -1.47 -10.54 -1.53
C VAL A 135 -2.81 -11.19 -1.90
N HIS A 136 -3.25 -11.09 -3.16
CA HIS A 136 -4.52 -11.66 -3.62
C HIS A 136 -4.44 -13.15 -3.98
N ILE A 137 -3.26 -13.75 -4.03
CA ILE A 137 -3.06 -15.18 -4.35
C ILE A 137 -3.27 -16.09 -3.11
N ASN A 138 -3.60 -15.53 -1.94
CA ASN A 138 -3.83 -16.27 -0.69
C ASN A 138 -5.31 -16.58 -0.44
#